data_AF-A0A2E2U7I1-F1
#
_entry.id   AF-A0A2E2U7I1-F1
#
_cell.length_a   1.000
_cell.length_b   1.000
_cell.length_c   1.000
_cell.angle_alpha   90.00
_cell.angle_beta   90.00
_cell.angle_gamma   90.00
#
_symmetry.space_group_name_H-M   'P 1'
#
loop_
_entity.id
_entity.type
_entity.pdbx_description
1 polymer ?
#
loop_
_entity_poly.entity_id
_entity_poly.type
_entity_poly.pdbx_seq_one_letter_code
_entity_poly.pdbx_strand_id
1 'polypeptide(L)'
;MKRNYFITFLGSILLPTIVSAVSPCELSSLSGSIGQRLASKYSSKQILEFKNNLQAECIMQADFKSLSDRSKILNVDLDMMNTYKALSYVKREWYEWGKSNNVQVPYIYQKYRDPITRTREIWDNAMLGMSQVEEVSRTLRSRDLSLDDLQEWHRGFYQLSDEVGDFNHEPNPGSFKASPGYSDRAINEAINVYWWRWGDLDSEIVRSELENIEKVNGYFYQYNLIGTTSDDRLNFFLKGDQTGVIINPYFLESKTIFLVRFINTYKKIINDKYENLRFYNYPLLTPLQFASLVQKWLVIIHPWSEGNGRMTRLIQDGLANLYGLPAQTSGELMDIDVTTPVQDYYEKMYSYTMENLEKMGNCLSGYERNSLRVIQSYDCKIIE
;
A
#
# COMPACT_ATOMS: atom_id res chain seq x y z
N MET A 1 -24.59 55.77 -27.42
CA MET A 1 -23.54 54.82 -27.82
C MET A 1 -22.54 54.69 -26.67
N LYS A 2 -22.63 53.61 -25.87
CA LYS A 2 -21.66 53.29 -24.80
C LYS A 2 -20.72 52.21 -25.34
N ARG A 3 -19.42 52.50 -25.45
CA ARG A 3 -18.39 51.53 -25.83
C ARG A 3 -17.99 50.73 -24.59
N ASN A 4 -18.29 49.43 -24.60
CA ASN A 4 -17.74 48.47 -23.64
C ASN A 4 -16.34 48.06 -24.11
N TYR A 5 -15.33 48.35 -23.29
CA TYR A 5 -13.99 47.81 -23.46
C TYR A 5 -13.93 46.45 -22.76
N PHE A 6 -13.91 45.37 -23.55
CA PHE A 6 -13.50 44.05 -23.07
C PHE A 6 -11.97 44.03 -23.01
N ILE A 7 -11.41 44.07 -21.81
CA ILE A 7 -9.98 43.82 -21.58
C ILE A 7 -9.83 42.31 -21.41
N THR A 8 -9.32 41.63 -22.43
CA THR A 8 -8.97 40.22 -22.38
C THR A 8 -7.61 40.10 -21.68
N PHE A 9 -7.62 39.79 -20.38
CA PHE A 9 -6.40 39.49 -19.64
C PHE A 9 -5.98 38.05 -19.98
N LEU A 10 -5.16 37.89 -21.03
CA LEU A 10 -4.43 36.64 -21.29
C LEU A 10 -3.27 36.57 -20.30
N GLY A 11 -3.59 36.29 -19.04
CA GLY A 11 -2.60 35.90 -18.05
C GLY A 11 -2.07 34.52 -18.44
N SER A 12 -0.80 34.45 -18.83
CA SER A 12 -0.09 33.19 -19.01
C SER A 12 -0.16 32.40 -17.71
N ILE A 13 -1.07 31.43 -17.64
CA ILE A 13 -1.10 30.46 -16.55
C ILE A 13 0.18 29.65 -16.72
N LEU A 14 1.21 30.00 -15.97
CA LEU A 14 2.39 29.16 -15.79
C LEU A 14 1.88 27.88 -15.13
N LEU A 15 1.60 26.86 -15.95
CA LEU A 15 1.37 25.53 -15.44
C LEU A 15 2.61 25.16 -14.62
N PRO A 16 2.48 24.85 -13.33
CA PRO A 16 3.61 24.45 -12.52
C PRO A 16 4.31 23.30 -13.24
N THR A 17 5.61 23.44 -13.50
CA THR A 17 6.43 22.37 -14.07
C THR A 17 6.30 21.19 -13.12
N ILE A 18 5.54 20.17 -13.54
CA ILE A 18 5.39 18.93 -12.78
C ILE A 18 6.76 18.28 -12.79
N VAL A 19 7.48 18.39 -11.67
CA VAL A 19 8.74 17.68 -11.48
C VAL A 19 8.38 16.20 -11.50
N SER A 20 8.90 15.46 -12.49
CA SER A 20 8.76 14.01 -12.53
C SER A 20 9.43 13.43 -11.29
N ALA A 21 8.72 12.60 -10.55
CA ALA A 21 9.33 11.87 -9.44
C ALA A 21 10.47 10.97 -9.96
N VAL A 22 11.49 10.80 -9.13
CA VAL A 22 12.70 10.06 -9.50
C VAL A 22 12.40 8.57 -9.54
N SER A 23 12.78 7.89 -10.63
CA SER A 23 12.50 6.46 -10.78
C SER A 23 13.57 5.57 -10.12
N PRO A 24 13.24 4.32 -9.74
CA PRO A 24 14.23 3.35 -9.27
C PRO A 24 15.40 3.15 -10.26
N CYS A 25 15.15 3.14 -11.57
CA CYS A 25 16.21 3.04 -12.56
C CYS A 25 17.14 4.26 -12.58
N GLU A 26 16.60 5.46 -12.42
CA GLU A 26 17.41 6.67 -12.28
C GLU A 26 18.28 6.60 -11.02
N LEU A 27 17.73 6.17 -9.89
CA LEU A 27 18.47 5.98 -8.64
C LEU A 27 19.54 4.90 -8.75
N SER A 28 19.25 3.77 -9.41
CA SER A 28 20.21 2.68 -9.60
C SER A 28 21.44 3.17 -10.39
N SER A 29 21.24 4.00 -11.42
CA SER A 29 22.33 4.60 -12.20
C SER A 29 23.24 5.51 -11.36
N LEU A 30 22.70 6.09 -10.28
CA LEU A 30 23.40 6.98 -9.35
C LEU A 30 23.90 6.29 -8.09
N SER A 31 23.67 4.97 -7.98
CA SER A 31 23.90 4.19 -6.75
C SER A 31 25.33 4.31 -6.21
N GLY A 32 26.34 4.43 -7.08
CA GLY A 32 27.72 4.71 -6.68
C GLY A 32 27.85 6.02 -5.90
N SER A 33 27.33 7.11 -6.45
CA SER A 33 27.35 8.44 -5.83
C SER A 33 26.50 8.50 -4.56
N ILE A 34 25.33 7.85 -4.57
CA ILE A 34 24.45 7.74 -3.40
C ILE A 34 25.20 7.00 -2.28
N GLY A 35 25.81 5.84 -2.58
CA GLY A 35 26.56 5.06 -1.60
C GLY A 35 27.69 5.85 -0.93
N GLN A 36 28.43 6.68 -1.67
CA GLN A 36 29.47 7.54 -1.10
C GLN A 36 28.89 8.57 -0.13
N ARG A 37 27.75 9.20 -0.44
CA ARG A 37 27.07 10.15 0.44
C ARG A 37 26.56 9.48 1.73
N LEU A 38 26.07 8.25 1.60
CA LEU A 38 25.46 7.49 2.69
C LEU A 38 26.47 6.82 3.64
N ALA A 39 27.73 6.62 3.20
CA ALA A 39 28.76 5.92 3.96
C ALA A 39 29.08 6.56 5.33
N SER A 40 28.77 7.84 5.53
CA SER A 40 28.94 8.52 6.82
C SER A 40 27.90 8.13 7.89
N LYS A 41 26.81 7.48 7.49
CA LYS A 41 25.63 7.24 8.34
C LYS A 41 25.18 5.79 8.35
N TYR A 42 25.30 5.09 7.23
CA TYR A 42 24.85 3.71 7.08
C TYR A 42 26.05 2.79 6.93
N SER A 43 25.92 1.57 7.48
CA SER A 43 26.93 0.53 7.31
C SER A 43 27.07 0.11 5.85
N SER A 44 28.24 -0.41 5.48
CA SER A 44 28.48 -0.97 4.13
C SER A 44 27.47 -2.06 3.77
N LYS A 45 27.00 -2.84 4.75
CA LYS A 45 25.95 -3.86 4.55
C LYS A 45 24.62 -3.23 4.14
N GLN A 46 24.15 -2.23 4.88
CA GLN A 46 22.90 -1.52 4.56
C GLN A 46 22.96 -0.83 3.20
N ILE A 47 24.11 -0.23 2.85
CA ILE A 47 24.29 0.41 1.55
C ILE A 47 24.27 -0.63 0.43
N LEU A 48 24.93 -1.77 0.60
CA LEU A 48 24.92 -2.85 -0.39
C LEU A 48 23.50 -3.40 -0.59
N GLU A 49 22.78 -3.65 0.49
CA GLU A 49 21.38 -4.11 0.46
C GLU A 49 20.48 -3.12 -0.27
N PHE A 50 20.57 -1.83 0.06
CA PHE A 50 19.85 -0.76 -0.64
C PHE A 50 20.16 -0.73 -2.14
N LYS A 51 21.43 -0.88 -2.54
CA LYS A 51 21.81 -0.93 -3.96
C LYS A 51 21.22 -2.13 -4.69
N ASN A 52 21.25 -3.30 -4.06
CA ASN A 52 20.68 -4.52 -4.62
C ASN A 52 19.16 -4.38 -4.79
N ASN A 53 18.47 -3.80 -3.80
CA ASN A 53 17.05 -3.52 -3.87
C ASN A 53 16.71 -2.50 -4.97
N LEU A 54 17.49 -1.42 -5.11
CA LEU A 54 17.29 -0.46 -6.21
C LEU A 54 17.44 -1.10 -7.58
N GLN A 55 18.43 -2.00 -7.73
CA GLN A 55 18.63 -2.71 -8.98
C GLN A 55 17.47 -3.65 -9.29
N ALA A 56 16.98 -4.38 -8.28
CA ALA A 56 15.82 -5.25 -8.40
C ALA A 56 14.56 -4.45 -8.81
N GLU A 57 14.29 -3.33 -8.16
CA GLU A 57 13.17 -2.45 -8.49
C GLU A 57 13.30 -1.82 -9.88
N CYS A 58 14.51 -1.51 -10.34
CA CYS A 58 14.72 -1.06 -11.71
C CYS A 58 14.36 -2.14 -12.73
N ILE A 59 14.70 -3.40 -12.47
CA ILE A 59 14.29 -4.52 -13.33
C ILE A 59 12.77 -4.63 -13.38
N MET A 60 12.10 -4.60 -12.22
CA MET A 60 10.63 -4.59 -12.14
C MET A 60 10.00 -3.45 -12.94
N GLN A 61 10.53 -2.22 -12.79
CA GLN A 61 10.05 -1.06 -13.55
C GLN A 61 10.24 -1.24 -15.06
N ALA A 62 11.39 -1.76 -15.50
CA ALA A 62 11.68 -2.00 -16.90
C ALA A 62 10.72 -3.05 -17.51
N ASP A 63 10.47 -4.15 -16.78
CA ASP A 63 9.53 -5.19 -17.19
C ASP A 63 8.10 -4.65 -17.27
N PHE A 64 7.65 -3.91 -16.26
CA PHE A 64 6.33 -3.28 -16.27
C PHE A 64 6.18 -2.28 -17.43
N LYS A 65 7.19 -1.45 -17.68
CA LYS A 65 7.20 -0.53 -18.81
C LYS A 65 7.10 -1.27 -20.16
N SER A 66 7.87 -2.34 -20.32
CA SER A 66 7.84 -3.19 -21.52
C SER A 66 6.44 -3.79 -21.74
N LEU A 67 5.80 -4.30 -20.69
CA LEU A 67 4.44 -4.85 -20.75
C LEU A 67 3.40 -3.78 -21.06
N SER A 68 3.50 -2.59 -20.46
CA SER A 68 2.61 -1.45 -20.73
C SER A 68 2.71 -0.97 -22.18
N ASP A 69 3.93 -0.89 -22.72
CA ASP A 69 4.15 -0.48 -24.10
C ASP A 69 3.61 -1.55 -25.08
N ARG A 70 3.77 -2.84 -24.77
CA ARG A 70 3.16 -3.95 -25.53
C ARG A 70 1.63 -3.94 -25.46
N SER A 71 1.04 -3.73 -24.27
CA SER A 71 -0.41 -3.76 -24.10
C SER A 71 -1.10 -2.65 -24.91
N LYS A 72 -0.49 -1.46 -25.00
CA LYS A 72 -0.96 -0.35 -25.85
C LYS A 72 -1.00 -0.73 -27.33
N ILE A 73 0.04 -1.43 -27.83
CA ILE A 73 0.08 -1.90 -29.22
C ILE A 73 -1.08 -2.88 -29.50
N LEU A 74 -1.43 -3.70 -28.49
CA LEU A 74 -2.50 -4.69 -28.58
C LEU A 74 -3.89 -4.12 -28.24
N ASN A 75 -3.98 -2.84 -27.88
CA ASN A 75 -5.20 -2.22 -27.35
C ASN A 75 -5.81 -3.00 -26.16
N VAL A 76 -4.93 -3.50 -25.29
CA VAL A 76 -5.30 -4.19 -24.04
C VAL A 76 -4.94 -3.27 -22.88
N ASP A 77 -5.93 -3.02 -22.03
CA ASP A 77 -5.70 -2.36 -20.75
C ASP A 77 -5.03 -3.36 -19.78
N LEU A 78 -3.75 -3.10 -19.50
CA LEU A 78 -2.93 -3.94 -18.64
C LEU A 78 -3.52 -4.00 -17.22
N ASP A 79 -4.09 -2.89 -16.74
CA ASP A 79 -4.67 -2.78 -15.39
C ASP A 79 -6.00 -3.54 -15.26
N MET A 80 -6.62 -3.91 -16.39
CA MET A 80 -7.87 -4.66 -16.45
C MET A 80 -7.68 -6.17 -16.60
N MET A 81 -6.44 -6.67 -16.61
CA MET A 81 -6.18 -8.10 -16.69
C MET A 81 -6.53 -8.82 -15.38
N ASN A 82 -7.30 -9.91 -15.48
CA ASN A 82 -7.87 -10.68 -14.37
C ASN A 82 -6.88 -10.98 -13.25
N THR A 83 -5.73 -11.58 -13.56
CA THR A 83 -4.76 -12.00 -12.52
C THR A 83 -4.23 -10.81 -11.73
N TYR A 84 -3.83 -9.76 -12.45
CA TYR A 84 -3.21 -8.57 -11.86
C TYR A 84 -4.21 -7.85 -10.97
N LYS A 85 -5.41 -7.61 -11.51
CA LYS A 85 -6.48 -6.96 -10.78
C LYS A 85 -6.98 -7.77 -9.61
N ALA A 86 -7.03 -9.09 -9.77
CA ALA A 86 -7.55 -9.94 -8.72
C ALA A 86 -6.61 -9.96 -7.51
N LEU A 87 -5.32 -10.23 -7.71
CA LEU A 87 -4.38 -10.41 -6.61
C LEU A 87 -4.05 -9.10 -5.86
N SER A 88 -4.48 -7.94 -6.37
CA SER A 88 -4.45 -6.67 -5.62
C SER A 88 -5.53 -6.59 -4.54
N TYR A 89 -6.66 -7.30 -4.67
CA TYR A 89 -7.82 -7.06 -3.80
C TYR A 89 -8.41 -8.32 -3.15
N VAL A 90 -8.06 -9.53 -3.60
CA VAL A 90 -8.50 -10.80 -2.99
C VAL A 90 -7.32 -11.64 -2.53
N LYS A 91 -7.53 -12.41 -1.47
CA LYS A 91 -6.65 -13.51 -1.07
C LYS A 91 -6.45 -14.50 -2.22
N ARG A 92 -5.22 -14.94 -2.42
CA ARG A 92 -4.87 -15.93 -3.46
C ARG A 92 -5.72 -17.19 -3.37
N GLU A 93 -5.97 -17.70 -2.17
CA GLU A 93 -6.78 -18.90 -1.96
C GLU A 93 -8.19 -18.77 -2.53
N TRP A 94 -8.81 -17.60 -2.38
CA TRP A 94 -10.15 -17.32 -2.89
C TRP A 94 -10.13 -17.15 -4.41
N TYR A 95 -9.07 -16.54 -4.95
CA TYR A 95 -8.83 -16.50 -6.39
C TYR A 95 -8.69 -17.91 -6.98
N GLU A 96 -7.84 -18.75 -6.39
CA GLU A 96 -7.61 -20.13 -6.86
C GLU A 96 -8.85 -21.01 -6.71
N TRP A 97 -9.62 -20.84 -5.62
CA TRP A 97 -10.93 -21.46 -5.48
C TRP A 97 -11.88 -21.01 -6.59
N GLY A 98 -12.00 -19.71 -6.83
CA GLY A 98 -12.90 -19.17 -7.84
C GLY A 98 -12.49 -19.59 -9.25
N LYS A 99 -11.20 -19.61 -9.55
CA LYS A 99 -10.61 -20.16 -10.78
C LYS A 99 -10.97 -21.63 -10.98
N SER A 100 -10.77 -22.46 -9.95
CA SER A 100 -11.07 -23.89 -9.98
C SER A 100 -12.57 -24.17 -10.17
N ASN A 101 -13.43 -23.24 -9.74
CA ASN A 101 -14.88 -23.30 -9.87
C ASN A 101 -15.43 -22.46 -11.04
N ASN A 102 -14.57 -21.90 -11.90
CA ASN A 102 -14.93 -21.03 -13.03
C ASN A 102 -15.84 -19.84 -12.64
N VAL A 103 -15.72 -19.34 -11.40
CA VAL A 103 -16.41 -18.16 -10.90
C VAL A 103 -15.76 -16.93 -11.52
N GLN A 104 -16.49 -16.06 -12.23
CA GLN A 104 -15.85 -14.87 -12.79
C GLN A 104 -15.26 -13.99 -11.69
N VAL A 105 -14.10 -13.37 -11.95
CA VAL A 105 -13.35 -12.58 -10.97
C VAL A 105 -14.24 -11.57 -10.23
N PRO A 106 -15.11 -10.77 -10.87
CA PRO A 106 -16.00 -9.84 -10.15
C PRO A 106 -16.92 -10.50 -9.10
N TYR A 107 -17.24 -11.79 -9.27
CA TYR A 107 -18.06 -12.55 -8.32
C TYR A 107 -17.27 -13.12 -7.14
N ILE A 108 -15.93 -13.20 -7.22
CA ILE A 108 -15.08 -13.67 -6.11
C ILE A 108 -15.08 -12.65 -4.95
N TYR A 109 -15.29 -11.37 -5.27
CA TYR A 109 -15.23 -10.26 -4.31
C TYR A 109 -16.52 -10.05 -3.53
N GLN A 110 -17.55 -10.84 -3.79
CA GLN A 110 -18.88 -10.47 -3.36
C GLN A 110 -19.17 -10.90 -1.93
N LYS A 111 -19.90 -10.05 -1.22
CA LYS A 111 -20.46 -10.39 0.08
C LYS A 111 -21.58 -11.41 -0.08
N TYR A 112 -21.62 -12.42 0.78
CA TYR A 112 -22.81 -13.23 1.01
C TYR A 112 -23.74 -12.45 1.95
N ARG A 113 -24.70 -11.67 1.41
CA ARG A 113 -25.81 -11.14 2.23
C ARG A 113 -26.92 -12.17 2.43
N ASP A 114 -27.12 -13.03 1.44
CA ASP A 114 -28.08 -14.15 1.40
C ASP A 114 -27.57 -15.14 0.33
N PRO A 115 -27.68 -16.48 0.49
CA PRO A 115 -27.30 -17.47 -0.53
C PRO A 115 -27.83 -17.22 -1.95
N ILE A 116 -28.86 -16.38 -2.13
CA ILE A 116 -29.50 -16.14 -3.43
C ILE A 116 -29.02 -14.86 -4.13
N THR A 117 -28.44 -13.87 -3.43
CA THR A 117 -28.05 -12.58 -4.04
C THR A 117 -26.59 -12.21 -3.80
N ARG A 118 -25.87 -12.18 -4.92
CA ARG A 118 -24.44 -11.94 -5.06
C ARG A 118 -24.21 -10.47 -5.49
N THR A 119 -23.74 -9.59 -4.60
CA THR A 119 -23.63 -8.13 -4.85
C THR A 119 -22.23 -7.73 -5.36
N ARG A 120 -22.13 -7.02 -6.49
CA ARG A 120 -20.84 -6.53 -7.08
C ARG A 120 -20.20 -5.34 -6.35
N GLU A 121 -20.84 -4.83 -5.31
CA GLU A 121 -20.45 -3.63 -4.54
C GLU A 121 -18.96 -3.56 -4.17
N ILE A 122 -18.38 -4.64 -3.63
CA ILE A 122 -16.95 -4.68 -3.25
C ILE A 122 -16.04 -4.58 -4.47
N TRP A 123 -16.43 -5.21 -5.58
CA TRP A 123 -15.70 -5.12 -6.85
C TRP A 123 -15.77 -3.73 -7.44
N ASP A 124 -16.96 -3.12 -7.43
CA ASP A 124 -17.17 -1.78 -7.96
C ASP A 124 -16.38 -0.74 -7.15
N ASN A 125 -16.27 -0.90 -5.83
CA ASN A 125 -15.37 -0.11 -4.99
C ASN A 125 -13.88 -0.33 -5.32
N ALA A 126 -13.46 -1.57 -5.59
CA ALA A 126 -12.09 -1.87 -5.99
C ALA A 126 -11.73 -1.23 -7.36
N MET A 127 -12.67 -1.28 -8.32
CA MET A 127 -12.57 -0.58 -9.60
C MET A 127 -12.40 0.93 -9.40
N LEU A 128 -13.20 1.52 -8.51
CA LEU A 128 -13.10 2.94 -8.16
C LEU A 128 -11.72 3.27 -7.56
N GLY A 129 -11.21 2.47 -6.62
CA GLY A 129 -9.86 2.74 -6.09
C GLY A 129 -8.76 2.63 -7.12
N MET A 130 -8.83 1.66 -8.04
CA MET A 130 -7.87 1.60 -9.14
C MET A 130 -7.88 2.88 -9.98
N SER A 131 -9.06 3.46 -10.25
CA SER A 131 -9.15 4.75 -10.92
C SER A 131 -8.59 5.91 -10.08
N GLN A 132 -8.61 5.79 -8.75
CA GLN A 132 -8.07 6.76 -7.80
C GLN A 132 -6.55 6.64 -7.59
N VAL A 133 -5.91 5.53 -7.98
CA VAL A 133 -4.43 5.38 -7.86
C VAL A 133 -3.71 6.54 -8.55
N GLU A 134 -4.14 6.92 -9.75
CA GLU A 134 -3.56 8.04 -10.48
C GLU A 134 -3.83 9.39 -9.77
N GLU A 135 -4.97 9.54 -9.10
CA GLU A 135 -5.28 10.74 -8.30
C GLU A 135 -4.41 10.84 -7.05
N VAL A 136 -4.19 9.73 -6.34
CA VAL A 136 -3.27 9.64 -5.20
C VAL A 136 -1.86 10.03 -5.66
N SER A 137 -1.37 9.40 -6.73
CA SER A 137 -0.06 9.66 -7.32
C SER A 137 0.09 11.13 -7.76
N ARG A 138 -0.92 11.69 -8.43
CA ARG A 138 -0.94 13.11 -8.84
C ARG A 138 -0.91 14.06 -7.65
N THR A 139 -1.65 13.75 -6.60
CA THR A 139 -1.65 14.54 -5.35
C THR A 139 -0.27 14.51 -4.71
N LEU A 140 0.33 13.31 -4.60
CA LEU A 140 1.67 13.14 -4.05
C LEU A 140 2.75 13.82 -4.90
N ARG A 141 2.60 13.92 -6.22
CA ARG A 141 3.50 14.68 -7.11
C ARG A 141 3.39 16.19 -6.91
N SER A 142 2.17 16.69 -6.72
CA SER A 142 1.88 18.12 -6.76
C SER A 142 2.04 18.83 -5.41
N ARG A 143 1.83 18.13 -4.29
CA ARG A 143 1.88 18.73 -2.95
C ARG A 143 2.20 17.72 -1.85
N ASP A 144 2.37 18.22 -0.64
CA ASP A 144 2.43 17.39 0.55
C ASP A 144 1.04 16.80 0.87
N LEU A 145 1.05 15.54 1.28
CA LEU A 145 -0.10 14.79 1.78
C LEU A 145 -0.58 15.40 3.10
N SER A 146 -1.88 15.47 3.29
CA SER A 146 -2.56 15.91 4.51
C SER A 146 -3.40 14.77 5.10
N LEU A 147 -3.91 14.97 6.32
CA LEU A 147 -4.91 14.05 6.87
C LEU A 147 -6.21 14.09 6.06
N ASP A 148 -6.62 15.27 5.62
CA ASP A 148 -7.85 15.47 4.84
C ASP A 148 -7.82 14.66 3.54
N ASP A 149 -6.65 14.53 2.89
CA ASP A 149 -6.50 13.65 1.72
C ASP A 149 -6.78 12.19 2.05
N LEU A 150 -6.25 11.69 3.17
CA LEU A 150 -6.49 10.32 3.61
C LEU A 150 -7.97 10.08 3.92
N GLN A 151 -8.63 11.07 4.54
CA GLN A 151 -10.05 11.02 4.85
C GLN A 151 -10.92 11.11 3.59
N GLU A 152 -10.56 11.95 2.63
CA GLU A 152 -11.25 12.11 1.35
C GLU A 152 -11.12 10.86 0.49
N TRP A 153 -9.91 10.31 0.33
CA TRP A 153 -9.70 9.07 -0.39
C TRP A 153 -10.42 7.91 0.28
N HIS A 154 -10.34 7.82 1.62
CA HIS A 154 -11.11 6.81 2.35
C HIS A 154 -12.61 7.00 2.10
N ARG A 155 -13.14 8.22 2.19
CA ARG A 155 -14.56 8.50 1.92
C ARG A 155 -14.94 8.11 0.51
N GLY A 156 -14.17 8.50 -0.50
CA GLY A 156 -14.41 8.17 -1.91
C GLY A 156 -14.37 6.67 -2.17
N PHE A 157 -13.50 5.96 -1.46
CA PHE A 157 -13.35 4.51 -1.58
C PHE A 157 -14.38 3.71 -0.75
N TYR A 158 -14.96 4.29 0.33
CA TYR A 158 -15.87 3.64 1.29
C TYR A 158 -17.33 4.14 1.29
N GLN A 159 -17.84 4.74 0.22
CA GLN A 159 -19.25 5.22 0.21
C GLN A 159 -20.30 4.10 0.28
N LEU A 160 -19.91 2.83 0.09
CA LEU A 160 -20.81 1.69 -0.09
C LEU A 160 -20.52 0.50 0.85
N SER A 161 -19.91 0.75 2.03
CA SER A 161 -19.60 -0.35 2.96
C SER A 161 -20.80 -0.72 3.83
N ASP A 162 -21.45 -1.83 3.51
CA ASP A 162 -22.18 -2.65 4.48
C ASP A 162 -21.26 -3.77 5.01
N GLU A 163 -19.97 -3.52 5.26
CA GLU A 163 -19.25 -4.42 6.16
C GLU A 163 -20.01 -4.42 7.50
N VAL A 164 -20.24 -5.61 8.04
CA VAL A 164 -20.79 -5.72 9.39
C VAL A 164 -19.56 -5.49 10.26
N GLY A 165 -19.25 -4.23 10.53
CA GLY A 165 -18.03 -3.84 11.24
C GLY A 165 -17.90 -4.47 12.61
N ASP A 166 -16.84 -4.10 13.33
CA ASP A 166 -16.71 -4.33 14.78
C ASP A 166 -18.08 -4.09 15.43
N PHE A 167 -18.68 -5.16 15.99
CA PHE A 167 -20.11 -5.47 16.24
C PHE A 167 -21.07 -4.36 16.75
N ASN A 168 -20.66 -3.10 16.87
CA ASN A 168 -21.40 -1.96 17.41
C ASN A 168 -21.18 -0.60 16.69
N HIS A 169 -20.54 -0.51 15.51
CA HIS A 169 -20.24 0.79 14.88
C HIS A 169 -20.97 1.04 13.56
N GLU A 170 -21.71 2.15 13.48
CA GLU A 170 -22.19 2.68 12.22
C GLU A 170 -20.99 3.10 11.36
N PRO A 171 -20.90 2.67 10.08
CA PRO A 171 -19.81 3.07 9.21
C PRO A 171 -19.80 4.60 9.05
N ASN A 172 -18.65 5.22 9.32
CA ASN A 172 -18.44 6.65 9.14
C ASN A 172 -17.27 6.91 8.17
N PRO A 173 -17.51 6.80 6.85
CA PRO A 173 -16.46 6.91 5.85
C PRO A 173 -15.68 8.23 5.94
N GLY A 174 -14.36 8.08 6.10
CA GLY A 174 -13.42 9.19 6.16
C GLY A 174 -13.16 9.68 7.59
N SER A 175 -13.81 9.11 8.60
CA SER A 175 -13.56 9.46 9.99
C SER A 175 -12.58 8.46 10.63
N PHE A 176 -11.54 8.97 11.28
CA PHE A 176 -10.65 8.12 12.08
C PHE A 176 -11.37 7.62 13.34
N LYS A 177 -10.99 6.44 13.83
CA LYS A 177 -11.41 5.91 15.13
C LYS A 177 -11.02 6.91 16.23
N ALA A 178 -11.96 7.21 17.11
CA ALA A 178 -11.65 7.99 18.30
C ALA A 178 -10.61 7.24 19.14
N SER A 179 -9.58 7.95 19.63
CA SER A 179 -8.68 7.35 20.61
C SER A 179 -9.45 7.13 21.91
N PRO A 180 -9.37 5.95 22.54
CA PRO A 180 -9.92 5.76 23.87
C PRO A 180 -9.31 6.81 24.81
N GLY A 181 -10.11 7.38 25.71
CA GLY A 181 -9.62 8.41 26.64
C GLY A 181 -8.43 7.93 27.48
N TYR A 182 -7.62 8.85 28.01
CA TYR A 182 -6.39 8.56 28.77
C TYR A 182 -6.61 8.16 30.24
N SER A 183 -7.78 7.60 30.61
CA SER A 183 -7.95 7.12 31.98
C SER A 183 -7.21 5.79 32.16
N ASP A 184 -6.64 5.52 33.35
CA ASP A 184 -6.00 4.22 33.64
C ASP A 184 -6.95 3.04 33.38
N ARG A 185 -8.24 3.25 33.64
CA ARG A 185 -9.29 2.28 33.32
C ARG A 185 -9.37 2.03 31.81
N ALA A 186 -9.46 3.07 31.00
CA ALA A 186 -9.49 2.95 29.55
C ALA A 186 -8.21 2.31 29.00
N ILE A 187 -7.03 2.62 29.59
CA ILE A 187 -5.74 2.03 29.18
C ILE A 187 -5.75 0.53 29.45
N ASN A 188 -6.18 0.13 30.64
CA ASN A 188 -6.27 -1.28 31.01
C ASN A 188 -7.34 -2.01 30.19
N GLU A 189 -8.48 -1.39 29.90
CA GLU A 189 -9.51 -1.98 29.04
C GLU A 189 -8.99 -2.16 27.60
N ALA A 190 -8.35 -1.13 27.04
CA ALA A 190 -7.75 -1.15 25.70
C ALA A 190 -6.66 -2.22 25.51
N ILE A 191 -5.76 -2.37 26.48
CA ILE A 191 -4.67 -3.38 26.40
C ILE A 191 -5.22 -4.81 26.50
N ASN A 192 -6.44 -4.99 26.99
CA ASN A 192 -7.09 -6.30 27.07
C ASN A 192 -7.96 -6.63 25.83
N VAL A 193 -8.05 -5.74 24.84
CA VAL A 193 -8.75 -5.99 23.58
C VAL A 193 -7.76 -6.51 22.54
N TYR A 194 -7.83 -7.82 22.28
CA TYR A 194 -7.09 -8.43 21.18
C TYR A 194 -7.66 -7.96 19.85
N TRP A 195 -6.81 -7.27 19.09
CA TRP A 195 -7.11 -6.88 17.71
C TRP A 195 -7.18 -8.12 16.80
N TRP A 196 -6.29 -9.10 17.03
CA TRP A 196 -6.28 -10.38 16.34
C TRP A 196 -6.07 -11.50 17.35
N ARG A 197 -6.92 -12.53 17.35
CA ARG A 197 -6.75 -13.72 18.21
C ARG A 197 -6.09 -14.84 17.41
N TRP A 198 -5.17 -15.58 18.03
CA TRP A 198 -4.51 -16.70 17.34
C TRP A 198 -5.47 -17.83 17.01
N GLY A 199 -6.57 -17.97 17.75
CA GLY A 199 -7.49 -19.11 17.59
C GLY A 199 -6.81 -20.43 17.96
N ASP A 200 -6.91 -21.42 17.08
CA ASP A 200 -6.33 -22.77 17.28
C ASP A 200 -4.95 -22.94 16.61
N LEU A 201 -4.21 -21.83 16.39
CA LEU A 201 -2.86 -21.90 15.82
C LEU A 201 -1.92 -22.74 16.70
N ASP A 202 -1.02 -23.46 16.05
CA ASP A 202 -0.01 -24.27 16.73
C ASP A 202 0.92 -23.40 17.60
N SER A 203 1.32 -23.92 18.76
CA SER A 203 2.17 -23.20 19.72
C SER A 203 3.52 -22.75 19.14
N GLU A 204 4.07 -23.49 18.18
CA GLU A 204 5.30 -23.11 17.48
C GLU A 204 5.06 -21.92 16.54
N ILE A 205 3.92 -21.90 15.86
CA ILE A 205 3.50 -20.76 15.03
C ILE A 205 3.34 -19.53 15.92
N VAL A 206 2.60 -19.64 17.04
CA VAL A 206 2.42 -18.53 18.00
C VAL A 206 3.77 -18.00 18.48
N ARG A 207 4.71 -18.87 18.85
CA ARG A 207 6.07 -18.45 19.25
C ARG A 207 6.77 -17.67 18.14
N SER A 208 6.72 -18.15 16.90
CA SER A 208 7.31 -17.46 15.75
C SER A 208 6.68 -16.08 15.51
N GLU A 209 5.36 -15.96 15.66
CA GLU A 209 4.65 -14.69 15.52
C GLU A 209 5.02 -13.68 16.63
N LEU A 210 5.24 -14.15 17.85
CA LEU A 210 5.72 -13.30 18.95
C LEU A 210 7.13 -12.76 18.68
N GLU A 211 8.05 -13.59 18.17
CA GLU A 211 9.38 -13.14 17.75
C GLU A 211 9.29 -12.11 16.60
N ASN A 212 8.32 -12.28 15.69
CA ASN A 212 8.11 -11.35 14.60
C ASN A 212 7.55 -10.00 15.09
N ILE A 213 6.66 -9.99 16.09
CA ILE A 213 6.18 -8.75 16.75
C ILE A 213 7.34 -7.95 17.34
N GLU A 214 8.30 -8.61 18.00
CA GLU A 214 9.49 -7.96 18.53
C GLU A 214 10.32 -7.30 17.42
N LYS A 215 10.53 -8.00 16.29
CA LYS A 215 11.21 -7.44 15.12
C LYS A 215 10.47 -6.24 14.55
N VAL A 216 9.13 -6.33 14.40
CA VAL A 216 8.31 -5.21 13.90
C VAL A 216 8.45 -3.99 14.79
N ASN A 217 8.27 -4.14 16.11
CA ASN A 217 8.49 -3.04 17.05
C ASN A 217 9.92 -2.49 16.94
N GLY A 218 10.92 -3.37 16.86
CA GLY A 218 12.32 -3.01 16.70
C GLY A 218 12.58 -2.11 15.48
N TYR A 219 11.96 -2.42 14.33
CA TYR A 219 12.04 -1.57 13.14
C TYR A 219 11.44 -0.19 13.38
N PHE A 220 10.22 -0.10 13.90
CA PHE A 220 9.57 1.19 14.14
C PHE A 220 10.32 2.04 15.18
N TYR A 221 10.94 1.41 16.19
CA TYR A 221 11.84 2.08 17.14
C TYR A 221 13.13 2.57 16.50
N GLN A 222 13.83 1.67 15.79
CA GLN A 222 15.10 1.98 15.13
C GLN A 222 14.93 3.15 14.15
N TYR A 223 13.77 3.23 13.50
CA TYR A 223 13.46 4.26 12.51
C TYR A 223 12.91 5.55 13.12
N ASN A 224 12.84 5.64 14.46
CA ASN A 224 12.27 6.77 15.19
C ASN A 224 10.86 7.14 14.70
N LEU A 225 10.09 6.11 14.33
CA LEU A 225 8.73 6.23 13.82
C LEU A 225 7.69 6.17 14.95
N ILE A 226 8.13 5.83 16.16
CA ILE A 226 7.35 5.86 17.39
C ILE A 226 7.93 6.95 18.28
N GLY A 227 7.09 7.89 18.70
CA GLY A 227 7.45 8.80 19.79
C GLY A 227 7.51 8.02 21.10
N THR A 228 8.59 8.16 21.87
CA THR A 228 8.62 7.65 23.23
C THR A 228 7.64 8.46 24.07
N THR A 229 6.73 7.77 24.76
CA THR A 229 5.89 8.42 25.77
C THR A 229 6.54 8.25 27.13
N SER A 230 6.15 9.08 28.10
CA SER A 230 6.58 8.92 29.49
C SER A 230 5.98 7.67 30.17
N ASP A 231 4.99 7.04 29.56
CA ASP A 231 4.38 5.80 30.06
C ASP A 231 4.89 4.62 29.23
N ASP A 232 5.84 3.87 29.79
CA ASP A 232 6.42 2.70 29.14
C ASP A 232 5.41 1.63 28.75
N ARG A 233 4.22 1.61 29.39
CA ARG A 233 3.13 0.71 29.01
C ARG A 233 2.58 1.02 27.63
N LEU A 234 2.74 2.24 27.14
CA LEU A 234 2.28 2.70 25.81
C LEU A 234 3.43 2.73 24.80
N ASN A 235 4.64 2.36 25.20
CA ASN A 235 5.78 2.24 24.30
C ASN A 235 5.73 0.86 23.62
N PHE A 236 4.72 0.66 22.76
CA PHE A 236 4.68 -0.43 21.78
C PHE A 236 3.80 -0.07 20.58
N PHE A 237 4.07 -0.70 19.44
CA PHE A 237 3.19 -0.67 18.28
C PHE A 237 2.24 -1.87 18.30
N LEU A 238 2.84 -3.05 18.44
CA LEU A 238 2.19 -4.34 18.60
C LEU A 238 2.63 -4.98 19.92
N LYS A 239 1.73 -5.67 20.60
CA LYS A 239 2.04 -6.53 21.74
C LYS A 239 1.34 -7.86 21.52
N GLY A 240 2.08 -8.96 21.60
CA GLY A 240 1.51 -10.30 21.50
C GLY A 240 1.63 -11.07 22.80
N ASP A 241 0.74 -12.03 23.01
CA ASP A 241 0.87 -13.08 24.02
C ASP A 241 0.37 -14.42 23.47
N GLN A 242 0.01 -15.40 24.31
CA GLN A 242 -0.51 -16.70 23.85
C GLN A 242 -1.96 -16.67 23.35
N THR A 243 -2.67 -15.55 23.47
CA THR A 243 -4.07 -15.39 23.08
C THR A 243 -4.20 -14.63 21.76
N GLY A 244 -3.39 -13.60 21.56
CA GLY A 244 -3.45 -12.80 20.34
C GLY A 244 -2.46 -11.65 20.27
N VAL A 245 -2.76 -10.75 19.35
CA VAL A 245 -2.10 -9.46 19.12
C VAL A 245 -2.98 -8.32 19.61
N ILE A 246 -2.37 -7.39 20.31
CA ILE A 246 -2.91 -6.13 20.77
C ILE A 246 -2.18 -5.03 19.99
N ILE A 247 -2.94 -4.15 19.35
CA ILE A 247 -2.40 -2.89 18.81
C ILE A 247 -2.52 -1.86 19.91
N ASN A 248 -1.52 -0.99 20.06
CA ASN A 248 -1.65 0.15 20.95
C ASN A 248 -2.70 1.13 20.39
N PRO A 249 -3.91 1.21 21.00
CA PRO A 249 -5.02 1.97 20.46
C PRO A 249 -4.92 3.46 20.82
N TYR A 250 -3.92 3.84 21.62
CA TYR A 250 -3.64 5.24 21.89
C TYR A 250 -2.91 5.86 20.72
N PHE A 251 -3.22 7.14 20.49
CA PHE A 251 -2.56 7.98 19.50
C PHE A 251 -2.84 7.54 18.05
N LEU A 252 -4.01 6.98 17.71
CA LEU A 252 -4.31 6.60 16.32
C LEU A 252 -4.18 7.79 15.37
N GLU A 253 -4.78 8.92 15.73
CA GLU A 253 -4.67 10.16 14.98
C GLU A 253 -3.23 10.66 14.96
N SER A 254 -2.54 10.73 16.11
CA SER A 254 -1.15 11.21 16.15
C SER A 254 -0.20 10.30 15.36
N LYS A 255 -0.36 8.98 15.39
CA LYS A 255 0.39 8.01 14.58
C LYS A 255 0.11 8.19 13.10
N THR A 256 -1.14 8.49 12.74
CA THR A 256 -1.51 8.84 11.36
C THR A 256 -0.87 10.16 10.92
N ILE A 257 -0.81 11.17 11.80
CA ILE A 257 -0.09 12.43 11.57
C ILE A 257 1.42 12.16 11.36
N PHE A 258 2.02 11.33 12.21
CA PHE A 258 3.43 10.95 12.07
C PHE A 258 3.70 10.22 10.76
N LEU A 259 2.81 9.31 10.37
CA LEU A 259 2.89 8.64 9.09
C LEU A 259 2.79 9.64 7.92
N VAL A 260 1.85 10.58 7.94
CA VAL A 260 1.72 11.60 6.87
C VAL A 260 3.00 12.43 6.76
N ARG A 261 3.57 12.85 7.91
CA ARG A 261 4.87 13.55 7.95
C ARG A 261 6.01 12.68 7.42
N PHE A 262 6.02 11.39 7.76
CA PHE A 262 6.97 10.43 7.24
C PHE A 262 6.86 10.33 5.71
N ILE A 263 5.66 10.12 5.17
CA ILE A 263 5.41 10.03 3.72
C ILE A 263 5.94 11.28 3.01
N ASN A 264 5.59 12.47 3.51
CA ASN A 264 6.01 13.73 2.90
C ASN A 264 7.52 13.93 2.93
N THR A 265 8.16 13.59 4.05
CA THR A 265 9.61 13.77 4.20
C THR A 265 10.38 12.73 3.39
N TYR A 266 9.94 11.47 3.41
CA TYR A 266 10.60 10.39 2.70
C TYR A 266 10.46 10.53 1.19
N LYS A 267 9.32 11.02 0.70
CA LYS A 267 9.15 11.41 -0.70
C LYS A 267 10.17 12.47 -1.14
N LYS A 268 10.43 13.48 -0.29
CA LYS A 268 11.45 14.51 -0.56
C LYS A 268 12.86 13.90 -0.61
N ILE A 269 13.17 12.96 0.28
CA ILE A 269 14.44 12.21 0.28
C ILE A 269 14.63 11.39 -1.01
N ILE A 270 13.57 10.72 -1.49
CA ILE A 270 13.68 9.94 -2.73
C ILE A 270 13.87 10.89 -3.92
N ASN A 271 13.06 11.96 -3.99
CA ASN A 271 13.09 12.92 -5.09
C ASN A 271 14.36 13.77 -5.12
N ASP A 272 15.02 13.97 -3.98
CA ASP A 272 16.33 14.62 -3.89
C ASP A 272 17.50 13.65 -4.11
N LYS A 273 17.23 12.41 -4.54
CA LYS A 273 18.24 11.38 -4.83
C LYS A 273 19.13 11.10 -3.60
N TYR A 274 18.50 11.12 -2.43
CA TYR A 274 19.09 10.89 -1.12
C TYR A 274 20.22 11.88 -0.78
N GLU A 275 20.22 13.07 -1.38
CA GLU A 275 21.24 14.10 -1.12
C GLU A 275 21.21 14.57 0.34
N ASN A 276 20.00 14.68 0.92
CA ASN A 276 19.82 15.22 2.27
C ASN A 276 19.53 14.15 3.33
N LEU A 277 19.55 12.86 2.99
CA LEU A 277 19.22 11.79 3.94
C LEU A 277 20.09 11.80 5.21
N ARG A 278 21.32 12.33 5.12
CA ARG A 278 22.19 12.50 6.30
C ARG A 278 21.54 13.36 7.41
N PHE A 279 20.70 14.33 7.05
CA PHE A 279 20.05 15.25 7.98
C PHE A 279 18.78 14.68 8.63
N TYR A 280 18.23 13.59 8.11
CA TYR A 280 17.00 13.00 8.62
C TYR A 280 17.26 11.69 9.34
N ASN A 281 16.77 11.51 10.58
CA ASN A 281 16.91 10.22 11.27
C ASN A 281 15.93 9.16 10.73
N TYR A 282 16.09 8.77 9.47
CA TYR A 282 15.22 7.83 8.77
C TYR A 282 15.96 6.58 8.27
N PRO A 283 15.24 5.48 8.03
CA PRO A 283 15.79 4.30 7.37
C PRO A 283 16.28 4.62 5.97
N LEU A 284 17.19 3.78 5.48
CA LEU A 284 17.55 3.75 4.06
C LEU A 284 16.65 2.72 3.36
N LEU A 285 15.67 3.21 2.62
CA LEU A 285 14.64 2.45 1.92
C LEU A 285 14.65 2.87 0.47
N THR A 286 14.48 1.91 -0.42
CA THR A 286 14.17 2.13 -1.83
C THR A 286 12.70 2.54 -2.03
N PRO A 287 12.31 3.04 -3.22
CA PRO A 287 10.92 3.42 -3.50
C PRO A 287 9.87 2.34 -3.17
N LEU A 288 10.10 1.07 -3.53
CA LEU A 288 9.16 0.01 -3.18
C LEU A 288 9.18 -0.28 -1.68
N GLN A 289 10.36 -0.41 -1.05
CA GLN A 289 10.46 -0.59 0.41
C GLN A 289 9.72 0.51 1.19
N PHE A 290 9.79 1.76 0.72
CA PHE A 290 9.04 2.88 1.28
C PHE A 290 7.52 2.67 1.14
N ALA A 291 7.02 2.31 -0.04
CA ALA A 291 5.60 2.01 -0.24
C ALA A 291 5.14 0.83 0.62
N SER A 292 5.94 -0.24 0.73
CA SER A 292 5.68 -1.40 1.57
C SER A 292 5.56 -1.03 3.05
N LEU A 293 6.51 -0.22 3.56
CA LEU A 293 6.49 0.24 4.95
C LEU A 293 5.28 1.12 5.25
N VAL A 294 4.92 2.03 4.35
CA VAL A 294 3.74 2.89 4.52
C VAL A 294 2.46 2.04 4.61
N GLN A 295 2.30 1.08 3.71
CA GLN A 295 1.17 0.17 3.72
C GLN A 295 1.11 -0.59 5.05
N LYS A 296 2.23 -1.20 5.46
CA LYS A 296 2.31 -1.98 6.70
C LYS A 296 2.02 -1.12 7.93
N TRP A 297 2.54 0.10 7.99
CA TRP A 297 2.26 1.05 9.07
C TRP A 297 0.76 1.34 9.13
N LEU A 298 0.12 1.68 8.00
CA LEU A 298 -1.32 1.96 7.97
C LEU A 298 -2.16 0.77 8.41
N VAL A 299 -1.79 -0.46 8.02
CA VAL A 299 -2.50 -1.67 8.44
C VAL A 299 -2.41 -1.80 9.95
N ILE A 300 -1.22 -1.60 10.52
CA ILE A 300 -1.01 -1.76 11.96
C ILE A 300 -1.72 -0.66 12.77
N ILE A 301 -1.73 0.61 12.33
CA ILE A 301 -2.45 1.64 13.09
C ILE A 301 -3.95 1.52 12.92
N HIS A 302 -4.41 0.92 11.81
CA HIS A 302 -5.81 0.61 11.54
C HIS A 302 -6.75 1.79 11.85
N PRO A 303 -6.52 2.98 11.24
CA PRO A 303 -7.06 4.22 11.77
C PRO A 303 -8.56 4.39 11.49
N TRP A 304 -9.17 3.60 10.61
CA TRP A 304 -10.61 3.66 10.30
C TRP A 304 -11.37 2.49 10.93
N SER A 305 -12.66 2.69 11.23
CA SER A 305 -13.54 1.62 11.75
C SER A 305 -13.56 0.41 10.84
N GLU A 306 -13.61 0.68 9.53
CA GLU A 306 -13.61 -0.33 8.49
C GLU A 306 -12.58 0.01 7.45
N GLY A 307 -12.18 -1.02 6.72
CA GLY A 307 -11.69 -0.77 5.40
C GLY A 307 -10.25 -0.36 5.18
N ASN A 308 -9.51 -0.34 6.27
CA ASN A 308 -8.07 -0.15 6.35
C ASN A 308 -7.34 -0.94 5.28
N GLY A 309 -7.60 -2.25 5.16
CA GLY A 309 -6.91 -3.10 4.18
C GLY A 309 -7.01 -2.58 2.75
N ARG A 310 -8.18 -2.13 2.30
CA ARG A 310 -8.32 -1.60 0.93
C ARG A 310 -7.67 -0.22 0.79
N MET A 311 -7.83 0.64 1.80
CA MET A 311 -7.26 1.98 1.81
C MET A 311 -5.72 1.98 1.83
N THR A 312 -5.12 1.05 2.58
CA THR A 312 -3.65 0.92 2.64
C THR A 312 -3.06 0.51 1.31
N ARG A 313 -3.75 -0.36 0.56
CA ARG A 313 -3.35 -0.79 -0.79
C ARG A 313 -3.47 0.33 -1.82
N LEU A 314 -4.55 1.13 -1.75
CA LEU A 314 -4.69 2.33 -2.59
C LEU A 314 -3.49 3.28 -2.41
N ILE A 315 -3.08 3.53 -1.17
CA ILE A 315 -1.93 4.40 -0.87
C ILE A 315 -0.62 3.76 -1.33
N GLN A 316 -0.46 2.46 -1.11
CA GLN A 316 0.69 1.69 -1.58
C GLN A 316 0.85 1.80 -3.10
N ASP A 317 -0.23 1.57 -3.85
CA ASP A 317 -0.25 1.61 -5.30
C ASP A 317 -0.04 3.04 -5.81
N GLY A 318 -0.61 4.04 -5.14
CA GLY A 318 -0.36 5.45 -5.44
C GLY A 318 1.11 5.85 -5.25
N LEU A 319 1.77 5.33 -4.21
CA LEU A 319 3.21 5.51 -3.97
C LEU A 319 4.07 4.73 -4.97
N ALA A 320 3.69 3.50 -5.33
CA ALA A 320 4.39 2.74 -6.36
C ALA A 320 4.29 3.45 -7.73
N ASN A 321 3.08 3.85 -8.11
CA ASN A 321 2.81 4.59 -9.34
C ASN A 321 3.55 5.93 -9.38
N LEU A 322 3.65 6.65 -8.24
CA LEU A 322 4.46 7.88 -8.13
C LEU A 322 5.87 7.68 -8.67
N TYR A 323 6.51 6.53 -8.42
CA TYR A 323 7.88 6.23 -8.87
C TYR A 323 7.94 5.37 -10.14
N GLY A 324 6.81 5.17 -10.81
CA GLY A 324 6.70 4.38 -12.04
C GLY A 324 6.89 2.87 -11.83
N LEU A 325 6.56 2.37 -10.63
CA LEU A 325 6.48 0.94 -10.33
C LEU A 325 5.04 0.44 -10.60
N PRO A 326 4.85 -0.85 -10.90
CA PRO A 326 3.51 -1.44 -11.00
C PRO A 326 2.74 -1.34 -9.67
N ALA A 327 1.41 -1.36 -9.72
CA ALA A 327 0.59 -1.68 -8.54
C ALA A 327 1.01 -3.05 -7.97
N GLN A 328 0.93 -3.16 -6.65
CA GLN A 328 1.51 -4.27 -5.90
C GLN A 328 0.45 -5.31 -5.55
N THR A 329 0.82 -6.58 -5.58
CA THR A 329 -0.11 -7.67 -5.26
C THR A 329 -0.07 -8.02 -3.79
N SER A 330 -0.66 -7.13 -2.99
CA SER A 330 -0.72 -7.25 -1.52
C SER A 330 -1.88 -8.12 -1.03
N GLY A 331 -2.74 -8.63 -1.91
CA GLY A 331 -3.77 -9.63 -1.57
C GLY A 331 -3.19 -10.94 -1.01
N GLU A 332 -1.95 -11.28 -1.38
CA GLU A 332 -1.25 -12.46 -0.87
C GLU A 332 -0.64 -12.26 0.53
N LEU A 333 -0.64 -11.03 1.05
CA LEU A 333 0.00 -10.70 2.32
C LEU A 333 -1.01 -10.57 3.48
N MET A 334 -2.31 -10.67 3.21
CA MET A 334 -3.40 -10.30 4.13
C MET A 334 -3.48 -11.09 5.45
N ASP A 335 -2.98 -12.32 5.51
CA ASP A 335 -3.24 -13.20 6.65
C ASP A 335 -2.23 -13.07 7.81
N ILE A 336 -1.09 -12.43 7.55
CA ILE A 336 0.00 -12.24 8.52
C ILE A 336 0.72 -10.89 8.32
N ASP A 337 0.11 -9.94 7.61
CA ASP A 337 0.72 -8.65 7.27
C ASP A 337 1.13 -7.85 8.50
N VAL A 338 0.39 -7.96 9.61
CA VAL A 338 0.68 -7.22 10.84
C VAL A 338 1.95 -7.69 11.53
N THR A 339 2.15 -9.00 11.64
CA THR A 339 3.30 -9.56 12.34
C THR A 339 4.50 -9.77 11.44
N THR A 340 4.33 -9.98 10.13
CA THR A 340 5.45 -10.19 9.18
C THR A 340 6.50 -9.08 9.29
N PRO A 341 7.80 -9.38 9.52
CA PRO A 341 8.85 -8.36 9.59
C PRO A 341 8.88 -7.46 8.34
N VAL A 342 9.29 -6.19 8.49
CA VAL A 342 9.24 -5.19 7.39
C VAL A 342 10.01 -5.66 6.15
N GLN A 343 11.19 -6.25 6.34
CA GLN A 343 12.01 -6.73 5.23
C GLN A 343 11.37 -7.93 4.53
N ASP A 344 10.93 -8.93 5.28
CA ASP A 344 10.20 -10.10 4.74
C ASP A 344 8.93 -9.67 3.98
N TYR A 345 8.24 -8.63 4.47
CA TYR A 345 7.05 -8.07 3.83
C TYR A 345 7.38 -7.46 2.47
N TYR A 346 8.46 -6.69 2.38
CA TYR A 346 8.97 -6.15 1.11
C TYR A 346 9.38 -7.26 0.14
N GLU A 347 10.12 -8.27 0.60
CA GLU A 347 10.61 -9.37 -0.26
C GLU A 347 9.46 -10.18 -0.85
N LYS A 348 8.46 -10.52 -0.04
CA LYS A 348 7.25 -11.20 -0.53
C LYS A 348 6.50 -10.34 -1.55
N MET A 349 6.32 -9.05 -1.25
CA MET A 349 5.67 -8.10 -2.15
C MET A 349 6.38 -7.99 -3.50
N TYR A 350 7.72 -7.89 -3.49
CA TYR A 350 8.54 -7.89 -4.69
C TYR A 350 8.35 -9.19 -5.49
N SER A 351 8.48 -10.35 -4.83
CA SER A 351 8.36 -11.66 -5.47
C SER A 351 7.00 -11.85 -6.15
N TYR A 352 5.91 -11.58 -5.44
CA TYR A 352 4.57 -11.74 -6.01
C TYR A 352 4.29 -10.76 -7.14
N THR A 353 4.79 -9.54 -7.04
CA THR A 353 4.66 -8.57 -8.13
C THR A 353 5.39 -9.04 -9.39
N MET A 354 6.60 -9.58 -9.25
CA MET A 354 7.35 -10.15 -10.38
C MET A 354 6.65 -11.37 -10.99
N GLU A 355 6.13 -12.30 -10.16
CA GLU A 355 5.31 -13.43 -10.65
C GLU A 355 4.10 -12.95 -11.46
N ASN A 356 3.47 -11.86 -11.04
CA ASN A 356 2.32 -11.30 -11.72
C ASN A 356 2.69 -10.59 -13.03
N LEU A 357 3.80 -9.86 -13.08
CA LEU A 357 4.34 -9.33 -14.34
C LEU A 357 4.66 -10.45 -15.34
N GLU A 358 5.23 -11.56 -14.88
CA GLU A 358 5.49 -12.74 -15.73
C GLU A 358 4.18 -13.32 -16.31
N LYS A 359 3.17 -13.52 -15.46
CA LYS A 359 1.84 -13.99 -15.90
C LYS A 359 1.23 -13.03 -16.93
N MET A 360 1.35 -11.72 -16.72
CA MET A 360 0.89 -10.71 -17.68
C MET A 360 1.64 -10.81 -19.02
N GLY A 361 2.96 -10.98 -18.98
CA GLY A 361 3.77 -11.19 -20.19
C GLY A 361 3.37 -12.43 -20.97
N ASN A 362 3.05 -13.53 -20.28
CA ASN A 362 2.54 -14.75 -20.90
C ASN A 362 1.17 -14.53 -21.54
N CYS A 363 0.29 -13.78 -20.88
CA CYS A 363 -1.00 -13.40 -21.41
C CYS A 363 -0.89 -12.53 -22.67
N LEU A 364 -0.12 -11.43 -22.64
CA LEU A 364 0.08 -10.56 -23.82
C LEU A 364 0.68 -11.34 -25.00
N SER A 365 1.65 -12.22 -24.75
CA SER A 365 2.22 -13.11 -25.79
C SER A 365 1.20 -14.11 -26.33
N GLY A 366 0.17 -14.44 -25.55
CA GLY A 366 -0.99 -15.19 -26.00
C GLY A 366 -1.91 -14.36 -26.90
N TYR A 367 -2.25 -13.13 -26.48
CA TYR A 367 -3.04 -12.18 -27.27
C TYR A 367 -2.43 -11.92 -28.64
N GLU A 368 -1.11 -11.68 -28.71
CA GLU A 368 -0.34 -11.51 -29.94
C GLU A 368 -0.49 -12.68 -30.92
N ARG A 369 -0.49 -13.91 -30.41
CA ARG A 369 -0.49 -15.12 -31.25
C ARG A 369 -1.87 -15.56 -31.72
N ASN A 370 -2.90 -15.37 -30.89
CA ASN A 370 -4.17 -16.10 -31.07
C ASN A 370 -5.43 -15.25 -31.04
N SER A 371 -5.35 -13.95 -30.73
CA SER A 371 -6.39 -12.89 -30.65
C SER A 371 -7.76 -13.19 -29.98
N LEU A 372 -8.27 -14.43 -29.98
CA LEU A 372 -9.57 -14.86 -29.45
C LEU A 372 -9.50 -16.04 -28.46
N ARG A 373 -8.50 -16.94 -28.55
CA ARG A 373 -8.42 -18.12 -27.63
C ARG A 373 -7.83 -17.78 -26.26
N VAL A 374 -6.96 -16.78 -26.16
CA VAL A 374 -6.29 -16.41 -24.89
C VAL A 374 -7.22 -15.64 -23.96
N ILE A 375 -8.25 -14.98 -24.50
CA ILE A 375 -9.37 -14.40 -23.72
C ILE A 375 -10.07 -15.48 -22.87
N GLN A 376 -9.92 -16.78 -23.18
CA GLN A 376 -10.57 -17.84 -22.43
C GLN A 376 -9.82 -18.29 -21.18
N SER A 377 -8.50 -18.06 -21.07
CA SER A 377 -7.78 -18.47 -19.85
C SER A 377 -8.18 -17.56 -18.69
N TYR A 378 -8.45 -18.17 -17.53
CA TYR A 378 -8.93 -17.45 -16.36
C TYR A 378 -8.01 -16.30 -15.95
N ASP A 379 -6.70 -16.52 -16.11
CA ASP A 379 -5.64 -15.59 -15.74
C ASP A 379 -5.50 -14.41 -16.72
N CYS A 380 -5.84 -14.60 -18.00
CA CYS A 380 -5.64 -13.61 -19.07
C CYS A 380 -6.91 -12.91 -19.52
N LYS A 381 -8.07 -13.28 -18.96
CA LYS A 381 -9.34 -12.59 -19.20
C LYS A 381 -9.20 -11.09 -18.87
N ILE A 382 -9.69 -10.26 -19.77
CA ILE A 382 -9.88 -8.83 -19.51
C ILE A 382 -11.22 -8.71 -18.78
N ILE A 383 -11.23 -7.93 -17.71
CA ILE A 383 -12.48 -7.62 -17.01
C ILE A 383 -13.18 -6.52 -17.80
N GLU A 384 -14.38 -6.84 -18.30
CA GLU A 384 -15.26 -5.87 -18.96
C GLU A 384 -16.23 -5.22 -17.97
#